data_AF-A0A561VP48-F1
#
_entry.id   AF-A0A561VP48-F1
#
_cell.length_a   1.000
_cell.length_b   1.000
_cell.length_c   1.000
_cell.angle_alpha   90.00
_cell.angle_beta   90.00
_cell.angle_gamma   90.00
#
_symmetry.space_group_name_H-M   'P 1'
#
loop_
_entity.id
_entity.type
_entity.pdbx_description
1 polymer ?
#
loop_
_entity_poly.entity_id
_entity_poly.type
_entity_poly.pdbx_seq_one_letter_code
_entity_poly.pdbx_strand_id
1 'polypeptide(L)'
;METNTNAYLVGGPRDGNTQQAESALLEIELDGMIHRYVRTTKQHGEDGTVYNYDGMVAPDGGQPGVEDPAARVASPKADAEGHGGTA
;
A
#
# COMPACT_ATOMS: atom_id res chain seq x y z
N MET A 1 -15.13 -12.92 17.09
CA MET A 1 -14.24 -11.75 17.23
C MET A 1 -14.45 -10.95 15.98
N GLU A 2 -15.10 -9.79 16.05
CA GLU A 2 -15.12 -8.86 14.92
C GLU A 2 -13.67 -8.43 14.69
N THR A 3 -13.11 -8.82 13.55
CA THR A 3 -11.81 -8.32 13.14
C THR A 3 -12.01 -6.86 12.81
N ASN A 4 -11.44 -5.97 13.63
CA ASN A 4 -11.50 -4.56 13.36
C ASN A 4 -10.77 -4.25 12.04
N THR A 5 -11.55 -3.90 11.01
CA THR A 5 -11.07 -3.65 9.65
C THR A 5 -10.85 -2.17 9.36
N ASN A 6 -11.06 -1.28 10.33
CA ASN A 6 -10.84 0.14 10.09
C ASN A 6 -9.35 0.45 10.11
N ALA A 7 -8.88 1.08 9.05
CA ALA A 7 -7.53 1.60 8.89
C ALA A 7 -7.56 3.12 9.04
N TYR A 8 -6.85 3.61 10.06
CA TYR A 8 -6.58 5.03 10.27
C TYR A 8 -5.23 5.38 9.64
N LEU A 9 -5.23 6.22 8.61
CA LEU A 9 -4.05 6.53 7.81
C LEU A 9 -3.27 7.69 8.44
N VAL A 10 -1.97 7.49 8.65
CA VAL A 10 -1.07 8.48 9.26
C VAL A 10 0.11 8.73 8.33
N GLY A 11 0.36 10.00 8.05
CA GLY A 11 1.34 10.46 7.07
C GLY A 11 0.85 10.37 5.63
N GLY A 12 1.68 10.87 4.71
CA GLY A 12 1.39 10.81 3.27
C GLY A 12 0.19 11.66 2.84
N PRO A 13 -0.32 11.45 1.61
CA PRO A 13 -1.39 12.27 1.04
C PRO A 13 -2.79 12.01 1.62
N ARG A 14 -2.99 10.93 2.39
CA ARG A 14 -4.27 10.59 3.03
C ARG A 14 -4.21 10.66 4.55
N ASP A 15 -3.28 11.43 5.10
CA ASP A 15 -3.17 11.63 6.54
C ASP A 15 -4.51 12.04 7.18
N GLY A 16 -4.85 11.39 8.29
CA GLY A 16 -6.09 11.60 9.03
C GLY A 16 -7.33 10.97 8.42
N ASN A 17 -7.23 10.31 7.25
CA ASN A 17 -8.34 9.62 6.61
C ASN A 17 -8.54 8.21 7.21
N THR A 18 -9.77 7.71 7.12
CA THR A 18 -10.14 6.37 7.57
C THR A 18 -10.81 5.58 6.45
N GLN A 19 -10.38 4.34 6.25
CA GLN A 19 -11.01 3.42 5.31
C GLN A 19 -10.95 1.98 5.83
N GLN A 20 -11.60 1.04 5.15
CA GLN A 20 -11.46 -0.37 5.51
C GLN A 20 -10.21 -0.99 4.88
N ALA A 21 -9.45 -1.74 5.67
CA ALA A 21 -8.33 -2.58 5.25
C ALA A 21 -8.17 -3.77 6.20
N GLU A 22 -7.94 -4.96 5.64
CA GLU A 22 -7.75 -6.19 6.40
C GLU A 22 -6.30 -6.71 6.29
N SER A 23 -5.60 -6.27 5.24
CA SER A 23 -4.24 -6.68 4.91
C SER A 23 -3.18 -5.90 5.69
N ALA A 24 -2.00 -6.49 5.87
CA ALA A 24 -0.88 -5.81 6.51
C ALA A 24 -0.33 -4.62 5.69
N LEU A 25 -0.57 -4.60 4.39
CA LEU A 25 -0.22 -3.53 3.47
C LEU A 25 -1.52 -2.99 2.84
N LEU A 26 -1.66 -1.67 2.82
CA LEU A 26 -2.74 -0.96 2.14
C LEU A 26 -2.13 -0.10 1.03
N GLU A 27 -2.61 -0.28 -0.19
CA GLU A 27 -2.13 0.41 -1.38
C GLU A 27 -3.26 1.27 -1.94
N ILE A 28 -3.00 2.57 -2.11
CA ILE A 28 -3.97 3.55 -2.60
C ILE A 28 -3.38 4.20 -3.84
N GLU A 29 -4.05 4.05 -4.98
CA GLU A 29 -3.65 4.76 -6.20
C GLU A 29 -4.14 6.22 -6.16
N LEU A 30 -3.20 7.16 -6.27
CA LEU A 30 -3.46 8.60 -6.33
C LEU A 30 -2.49 9.20 -7.35
N ASP A 31 -3.00 10.07 -8.23
CA ASP A 31 -2.18 10.78 -9.24
C ASP A 31 -1.33 9.84 -10.12
N GLY A 32 -1.84 8.63 -10.41
CA GLY A 32 -1.13 7.62 -11.19
C GLY A 32 0.03 6.95 -10.45
N MET A 33 0.12 7.11 -9.13
CA MET A 33 1.13 6.51 -8.25
C MET A 33 0.47 5.67 -7.17
N ILE A 34 1.13 4.59 -6.76
CA ILE A 34 0.66 3.72 -5.69
C ILE A 34 1.25 4.18 -4.36
N HIS A 35 0.42 4.77 -3.51
CA HIS A 35 0.76 5.18 -2.15
C HIS A 35 0.54 4.02 -1.18
N ARG A 36 1.61 3.59 -0.52
CA ARG A 36 1.61 2.44 0.39
C ARG A 36 1.51 2.89 1.83
N TYR A 37 0.69 2.19 2.60
CA TYR A 37 0.57 2.32 4.04
C TYR A 37 0.70 0.94 4.70
N VAL A 38 1.51 0.85 5.74
CA VAL A 38 1.77 -0.41 6.46
C VAL A 38 1.01 -0.43 7.77
N ARG A 39 0.31 -1.54 8.01
CA ARG A 39 -0.41 -1.81 9.25
C ARG A 39 0.58 -1.81 10.41
N THR A 40 0.24 -1.08 11.46
CA THR A 40 1.01 -1.08 12.70
C THR A 40 0.29 -1.88 13.80
N THR A 41 0.95 -2.04 14.93
CA THR A 41 0.32 -2.57 16.15
C THR A 41 -0.41 -1.50 16.96
N LYS A 42 -0.39 -0.24 16.53
CA LYS A 42 -1.08 0.86 17.22
C LYS A 42 -2.54 0.93 16.82
N GLN A 43 -3.39 1.32 17.76
CA GLN A 43 -4.80 1.58 17.54
C GLN A 43 -5.09 3.08 17.64
N HIS A 44 -6.11 3.53 16.91
CA HIS A 44 -6.66 4.87 16.90
C HIS A 44 -8.14 4.79 17.33
N GLY A 45 -8.44 5.34 18.50
CA GLY A 45 -9.78 5.24 19.11
C GLY A 45 -10.10 3.82 19.60
N GLU A 46 -11.40 3.51 19.72
CA GLU A 46 -11.90 2.21 20.17
C GLU A 46 -11.77 1.13 19.08
N ASP A 47 -11.73 1.53 17.80
CA ASP A 47 -11.97 0.60 16.70
C ASP A 47 -11.25 1.00 15.39
N GLY A 48 -9.99 1.46 15.43
CA GLY A 48 -9.20 1.69 14.22
C GLY A 48 -7.77 1.22 14.38
N THR A 49 -7.23 0.44 13.44
CA THR A 49 -5.80 0.15 13.39
C THR A 49 -5.06 1.27 12.66
N VAL A 50 -3.94 1.74 13.20
CA VAL A 50 -3.11 2.76 12.55
C VAL A 50 -2.30 2.12 11.42
N TYR A 51 -2.35 2.75 10.26
CA TYR A 51 -1.54 2.46 9.09
C TYR A 51 -0.63 3.64 8.80
N ASN A 52 0.69 3.42 8.85
CA ASN A 52 1.67 4.47 8.58
C ASN A 52 2.04 4.50 7.11
N TYR A 53 2.20 5.70 6.56
CA TYR A 53 2.69 5.88 5.20
C TYR A 53 4.12 5.33 5.05
N ASP A 54 4.29 4.40 4.12
CA ASP A 54 5.56 3.73 3.81
C ASP A 54 6.27 4.38 2.62
N GLY A 55 5.51 4.96 1.69
CA GLY A 55 6.05 5.63 0.52
C GLY A 55 5.14 5.53 -0.70
N MET A 56 5.66 5.88 -1.86
CA MET A 56 4.96 5.72 -3.13
C MET A 56 5.83 4.98 -4.14
N VAL A 57 5.19 4.18 -4.97
CA VAL A 57 5.81 3.47 -6.09
C VAL A 57 5.03 3.78 -7.37
N ALA A 58 5.70 3.75 -8.51
CA ALA A 58 4.99 3.74 -9.78
C ALA A 58 4.18 2.44 -9.90
N PRO A 59 2.99 2.47 -10.55
CA PRO A 59 2.16 1.29 -10.73
C PRO A 59 2.89 0.17 -11.50
N ASP A 60 3.76 0.53 -12.43
CA ASP A 60 4.65 -0.40 -13.16
C ASP A 60 5.88 -0.87 -12.34
N GLY A 61 5.97 -0.50 -11.06
CA GLY A 61 7.12 -0.75 -10.20
C GLY A 61 8.30 0.19 -10.45
N GLY A 62 9.40 0.01 -9.70
CA GLY A 62 10.63 0.79 -9.91
C GLY A 62 11.16 0.58 -11.33
N GLN A 63 11.52 1.68 -12.02
CA GLN A 63 12.06 1.61 -13.38
C GLN A 63 13.29 0.67 -13.41
N PRO A 64 13.29 -0.38 -14.26
CA PRO A 64 14.43 -1.27 -14.36
C PRO A 64 15.64 -0.50 -14.94
N GLY A 65 16.71 -0.37 -14.16
CA GLY A 65 18.00 0.15 -14.65
C GLY A 65 18.77 1.09 -13.73
N VAL A 66 18.21 1.52 -12.59
CA VAL A 66 18.94 2.33 -11.59
C VAL A 66 19.22 1.56 -10.30
N GLU A 67 18.57 0.41 -10.08
CA GLU A 67 18.77 -0.47 -8.92
C GLU A 67 18.86 -1.94 -9.33
N ASP A 68 19.51 -2.73 -8.48
CA ASP A 68 19.82 -4.15 -8.71
C ASP A 68 18.57 -4.94 -9.13
N PRO A 69 18.63 -5.67 -10.25
CA PRO A 69 17.46 -6.38 -10.78
C PRO A 69 16.92 -7.50 -9.87
N ALA A 70 17.69 -7.97 -8.87
CA ALA A 70 17.21 -8.94 -7.89
C ALA A 70 16.44 -8.30 -6.72
N ALA A 71 16.48 -6.97 -6.57
CA ALA A 71 15.74 -6.23 -5.56
C ALA A 71 14.34 -5.78 -6.04
N ARG A 72 13.94 -6.16 -7.26
CA ARG A 72 12.60 -5.88 -7.80
C ARG A 72 11.54 -6.63 -6.98
N VAL A 73 10.97 -5.96 -5.99
CA VAL A 73 9.76 -6.42 -5.31
C VAL A 73 8.57 -5.81 -6.03
N ALA A 74 7.90 -6.62 -6.86
CA ALA A 74 6.61 -6.24 -7.45
C ALA A 74 5.54 -6.14 -6.36
N SER A 75 4.66 -5.14 -6.45
CA SER A 75 3.49 -5.08 -5.58
C SER A 75 2.56 -6.25 -5.90
N PRO A 76 2.03 -6.98 -4.89
CA PRO A 76 1.12 -8.11 -5.10
C PRO A 76 -0.11 -7.76 -5.94
N LYS A 77 -0.55 -6.50 -5.93
CA LYS A 77 -1.65 -6.02 -6.75
C LYS A 77 -1.32 -6.00 -8.26
N ALA A 78 -0.09 -5.60 -8.63
CA ALA A 78 0.38 -5.59 -10.01
C ALA A 78 0.61 -7.00 -10.57
N ASP A 79 0.95 -7.98 -9.72
CA ASP A 79 1.08 -9.39 -10.12
C ASP A 79 -0.29 -10.06 -10.33
N ALA A 80 -1.31 -9.64 -9.57
CA ALA A 80 -2.68 -10.10 -9.74
C ALA A 80 -3.35 -9.53 -11.02
N GLU A 81 -2.94 -8.35 -11.45
CA GLU A 81 -3.39 -7.69 -12.67
C GLU A 81 -2.45 -8.09 -13.84
N GLY A 82 -2.50 -9.36 -14.22
CA GLY A 82 -1.73 -9.92 -15.35
C GLY A 82 -1.99 -9.18 -16.66
N HIS A 83 -1.25 -8.10 -16.91
CA HIS A 83 -1.13 -7.48 -18.20
C HIS A 83 -0.27 -8.38 -19.08
N GLY A 84 -0.96 -9.17 -19.91
CA GLY A 84 -0.35 -9.93 -21.00
C GLY A 84 0.45 -9.01 -21.91
N GLY A 85 1.76 -9.01 -21.74
CA GLY A 85 2.72 -8.39 -22.63
C GLY A 85 3.38 -9.47 -23.47
N THR A 86 2.90 -9.59 -24.71
CA THR A 86 3.51 -10.33 -25.82
C THR A 86 5.02 -10.12 -25.94
N ALA A 87 5.76 -11.23 -26.03
CA ALA A 87 6.94 -11.36 -26.86
C ALA A 87 6.97 -12.78 -27.44
#